data_AF-A0A520IWD3-F1
#
_entry.id   AF-A0A520IWD3-F1
#
_cell.length_a   1.000
_cell.length_b   1.000
_cell.length_c   1.000
_cell.angle_alpha   90.00
_cell.angle_beta   90.00
_cell.angle_gamma   90.00
#
_symmetry.space_group_name_H-M   'P 1'
#
loop_
_entity.id
_entity.type
_entity.pdbx_description
1 polymer ?
#
loop_
_entity_poly.entity_id
_entity_poly.type
_entity_poly.pdbx_seq_one_letter_code
_entity_poly.pdbx_strand_id
1 'polypeptide(L)'
;MTKRFYNLINLLLAIVIFAGLIQTALRFVLGASLFLQGSFLTFFLVEFGVALFMTAFVMKYYWSKQYKLTFFAAGLWVIISVIHASIIYLTLSNFQQHPLYLTTLQIQVAVSVVYGLCLIFSNAGNRFWLRIAGIYLIILNVPTILSVIWLLQDQSVHTSAAIEGFAPWVSLFASLAPVFLMLNFRDEIKQLEEDSKTQAAKSFSEQWYAVAIIMGLAVFAIGFKLAQDAYLSRHWAEQNFKQTKELADKFEARIFVGSKGDTLYYRLLKPLNYDTTKKYPLLVSLPYGGQPGTDKIRQLEGAAAAELLSSKENREKYPAFIFVPNCPAGSGWGGIPGYPSVDSLVFEAITSLNSEQGLDVKRRYVTGISRGGYGAWNFISKRPDLFAAAIPVCGGGDPAFAARAVDVAVWAFHGEHDKNVPVSGSRQMIKAIEKAGGHPKYTEFANEGHNIWYQVSITSGLWEWLFAQHQD
;
A
#
# COMPACT_ATOMS: atom_id res chain seq x y z
N MET A 1 27.00 -14.74 36.05
CA MET A 1 27.23 -14.13 34.72
C MET A 1 28.24 -12.99 34.87
N THR A 2 28.83 -12.49 33.79
CA THR A 2 29.88 -11.46 33.85
C THR A 2 29.34 -10.08 33.47
N LYS A 3 30.04 -9.00 33.87
CA LYS A 3 29.75 -7.63 33.43
C LYS A 3 29.69 -7.48 31.91
N ARG A 4 30.61 -8.15 31.19
CA ARG A 4 30.64 -8.18 29.72
C ARG A 4 29.36 -8.78 29.12
N PHE A 5 28.84 -9.87 29.69
CA PHE A 5 27.60 -10.48 29.23
C PHE A 5 26.41 -9.50 29.32
N TYR A 6 26.27 -8.79 30.44
CA TYR A 6 25.18 -7.81 30.61
C TYR A 6 25.36 -6.57 29.73
N ASN A 7 26.58 -6.10 29.55
CA ASN A 7 26.88 -5.00 28.62
C ASN A 7 26.53 -5.36 27.17
N LEU A 8 26.80 -6.59 26.73
CA LEU A 8 26.40 -7.07 25.41
C LEU A 8 24.87 -7.07 25.26
N ILE A 9 24.12 -7.56 26.25
CA ILE A 9 22.66 -7.52 26.20
C ILE A 9 22.16 -6.08 26.12
N ASN A 10 22.71 -5.16 26.91
CA ASN A 10 22.35 -3.74 26.86
C ASN A 10 22.62 -3.11 25.49
N LEU A 11 23.73 -3.48 24.82
CA LEU A 11 24.00 -3.06 23.45
C LEU A 11 22.94 -3.59 22.48
N LEU A 12 22.60 -4.87 22.55
CA LEU A 12 21.58 -5.48 21.70
C LEU A 12 20.19 -4.88 21.92
N LEU A 13 19.80 -4.64 23.18
CA LEU A 13 18.55 -3.96 23.54
C LEU A 13 18.52 -2.54 22.96
N ALA A 14 19.63 -1.80 23.04
CA ALA A 14 19.73 -0.46 22.46
C ALA A 14 19.55 -0.48 20.92
N ILE A 15 20.12 -1.48 20.24
CA ILE A 15 19.93 -1.66 18.79
C ILE A 15 18.46 -1.96 18.45
N VAL A 16 17.80 -2.84 19.21
CA VAL A 16 16.37 -3.15 19.01
C VAL A 16 15.49 -1.92 19.24
N ILE A 17 15.74 -1.15 20.31
CA ILE A 17 15.02 0.11 20.56
C ILE A 17 15.23 1.08 19.39
N PHE A 18 16.48 1.24 18.95
CA PHE A 18 16.80 2.14 17.83
C PHE A 18 16.10 1.73 16.53
N ALA A 19 16.07 0.44 16.19
CA ALA A 19 15.34 -0.08 15.04
C ALA A 19 13.83 0.23 15.13
N GLY A 20 13.21 -0.08 16.28
CA GLY A 20 11.78 0.18 16.50
C GLY A 20 11.43 1.68 16.47
N LEU A 21 12.33 2.55 16.94
CA LEU A 21 12.16 4.00 16.85
C LEU A 21 12.26 4.52 15.41
N ILE A 22 13.15 3.98 14.58
CA ILE A 22 13.20 4.30 13.14
C ILE A 22 11.86 3.95 12.49
N GLN A 23 11.40 2.71 12.66
CA GLN A 23 10.12 2.27 12.08
C GLN A 23 8.96 3.13 12.57
N THR A 24 8.91 3.42 13.87
CA THR A 24 7.86 4.24 14.47
C THR A 24 7.87 5.66 13.92
N ALA A 25 9.02 6.31 13.82
CA ALA A 25 9.14 7.65 13.25
C ALA A 25 8.66 7.68 11.79
N LEU A 26 9.05 6.69 10.99
CA LEU A 26 8.60 6.58 9.61
C LEU A 26 7.10 6.28 9.51
N ARG A 27 6.53 5.54 10.48
CA ARG A 27 5.08 5.28 10.53
C ARG A 27 4.28 6.54 10.85
N PHE A 28 4.80 7.45 11.67
CA PHE A 28 4.18 8.78 11.86
C PHE A 28 4.21 9.62 10.57
N VAL A 29 5.22 9.43 9.72
CA VAL A 29 5.38 10.20 8.47
C VAL A 29 4.51 9.63 7.34
N LEU A 30 4.44 8.31 7.19
CA LEU A 30 3.85 7.63 6.03
C LEU A 30 2.56 6.84 6.34
N GLY A 31 2.23 6.62 7.62
CA GLY A 31 1.15 5.72 8.00
C GLY A 31 1.36 4.30 7.44
N ALA A 32 0.27 3.66 6.99
CA ALA A 32 0.30 2.31 6.43
C ALA A 32 1.11 2.21 5.11
N SER A 33 1.36 3.32 4.40
CA SER A 33 2.16 3.30 3.17
C SER A 33 3.65 2.97 3.41
N LEU A 34 4.10 2.98 4.68
CA LEU A 34 5.42 2.50 5.07
C LEU A 34 5.65 1.04 4.67
N PHE A 35 4.61 0.19 4.79
CA PHE A 35 4.69 -1.24 4.49
C PHE A 35 4.87 -1.53 2.98
N LEU A 36 4.61 -0.52 2.13
CA LEU A 36 4.73 -0.61 0.68
C LEU A 36 6.10 -0.15 0.17
N GLN A 37 6.96 0.37 1.06
CA GLN A 37 8.29 0.85 0.66
C GLN A 37 9.18 -0.33 0.29
N GLY A 38 9.96 -0.19 -0.79
CA GLY A 38 10.79 -1.27 -1.34
C GLY A 38 11.79 -1.85 -0.34
N SER A 39 12.32 -1.02 0.56
CA SER A 39 13.27 -1.46 1.59
C SER A 39 12.61 -1.96 2.89
N PHE A 40 11.28 -1.88 3.03
CA PHE A 40 10.60 -2.19 4.29
C PHE A 40 10.74 -3.68 4.66
N LEU A 41 10.53 -4.58 3.70
CA LEU A 41 10.62 -6.03 3.94
C LEU A 41 12.01 -6.43 4.43
N THR A 42 13.06 -5.86 3.84
CA THR A 42 14.45 -6.11 4.27
C THR A 42 14.71 -5.55 5.66
N PHE A 43 14.23 -4.34 5.95
CA PHE A 43 14.34 -3.74 7.28
C PHE A 43 13.67 -4.60 8.34
N PHE A 44 12.43 -5.01 8.10
CA PHE A 44 11.65 -5.90 8.96
C PHE A 44 12.40 -7.20 9.29
N LEU A 45 12.99 -7.85 8.29
CA LEU A 45 13.75 -9.10 8.50
C LEU A 45 15.01 -8.88 9.34
N VAL A 46 15.73 -7.79 9.13
CA VAL A 46 16.93 -7.46 9.91
C VAL A 46 16.57 -7.11 11.34
N GLU A 47 15.57 -6.25 11.55
CA GLU A 47 15.07 -5.92 12.89
C GLU A 47 14.63 -7.18 13.65
N PHE A 48 13.82 -8.03 13.01
CA PHE A 48 13.34 -9.26 13.60
C PHE A 48 14.50 -10.22 13.94
N GLY A 49 15.49 -10.35 13.05
CA GLY A 49 16.69 -11.15 13.30
C GLY A 49 17.50 -10.67 14.50
N VAL A 50 17.68 -9.36 14.64
CA VAL A 50 18.37 -8.76 15.80
C VAL A 50 17.57 -8.99 17.09
N ALA A 51 16.24 -8.85 17.04
CA ALA A 51 15.37 -9.10 18.19
C ALA A 51 15.43 -10.56 18.67
N LEU A 52 15.42 -11.53 17.74
CA LEU A 52 15.60 -12.95 18.07
C LEU A 52 16.96 -13.22 18.70
N PHE A 53 18.02 -12.65 18.11
CA PHE A 53 19.37 -12.80 18.63
C PHE A 53 19.51 -12.23 20.05
N MET A 54 18.99 -11.02 20.28
CA MET A 54 18.92 -10.39 21.60
C MET A 54 18.17 -11.27 22.60
N THR A 55 17.02 -11.81 22.20
CA THR A 55 16.16 -12.63 23.06
C THR A 55 16.85 -13.91 23.51
N ALA A 56 17.70 -14.52 22.68
CA ALA A 56 18.49 -15.70 23.07
C ALA A 56 19.40 -15.41 24.28
N PHE A 57 19.99 -14.21 24.37
CA PHE A 57 20.79 -13.82 25.53
C PHE A 57 19.93 -13.54 26.76
N VAL A 58 18.76 -12.94 26.59
CA VAL A 58 17.78 -12.76 27.70
C VAL A 58 17.28 -14.10 28.22
N MET A 59 17.01 -15.07 27.34
CA MET A 59 16.64 -16.43 27.74
C MET A 59 17.79 -17.12 28.49
N LYS A 60 19.03 -16.97 28.04
CA LYS A 60 20.22 -17.46 28.77
C LYS A 60 20.31 -16.85 30.17
N TYR A 61 19.95 -15.56 30.32
CA TYR A 61 19.82 -14.90 31.61
C TYR A 61 18.77 -15.57 32.51
N TYR A 62 17.54 -15.75 32.02
CA TYR A 62 16.49 -16.41 32.79
C TYR A 62 16.87 -17.82 33.22
N TRP A 63 17.50 -18.59 32.34
CA TRP A 63 17.98 -19.93 32.66
C TRP A 63 19.01 -19.91 33.80
N SER A 64 20.05 -19.10 33.69
CA SER A 64 21.11 -19.09 34.72
C SER A 64 20.71 -18.43 36.03
N LYS A 65 19.66 -17.60 36.05
CA LYS A 65 19.04 -17.10 37.29
C LYS A 65 17.94 -18.01 37.84
N GLN A 66 17.71 -19.17 37.21
CA GLN A 66 16.68 -20.14 37.59
C GLN A 66 15.24 -19.58 37.54
N TYR A 67 14.98 -18.61 36.66
CA TYR A 67 13.64 -18.08 36.38
C TYR A 67 12.91 -19.01 35.39
N LYS A 68 12.68 -20.28 35.79
CA LYS A 68 12.20 -21.35 34.91
C LYS A 68 10.86 -21.02 34.23
N LEU A 69 9.88 -20.53 34.99
CA LEU A 69 8.56 -20.19 34.43
C LEU A 69 8.65 -19.08 33.38
N THR A 70 9.40 -18.01 33.68
CA THR A 70 9.67 -16.91 32.74
C THR A 70 10.44 -17.40 31.51
N PHE A 71 11.39 -18.32 31.67
CA PHE A 71 12.15 -18.90 30.55
C PHE A 71 11.23 -19.65 29.58
N PHE A 72 10.35 -20.53 30.06
CA PHE A 72 9.43 -21.27 29.20
C PHE A 72 8.38 -20.37 28.56
N ALA A 73 7.85 -19.39 29.29
CA ALA A 73 6.92 -18.42 28.74
C ALA A 73 7.57 -17.55 27.64
N ALA A 74 8.82 -17.11 27.85
CA ALA A 74 9.60 -16.41 26.83
C ALA A 74 9.85 -17.30 25.59
N GLY A 75 10.16 -18.58 25.80
CA GLY A 75 10.35 -19.54 24.71
C GLY A 75 9.09 -19.73 23.85
N LEU A 76 7.93 -19.88 24.49
CA LEU A 76 6.65 -19.93 23.78
C LEU A 76 6.39 -18.62 23.00
N TRP A 77 6.65 -17.47 23.63
CA TRP A 77 6.52 -16.17 22.97
C TRP A 77 7.42 -16.04 21.73
N VAL A 78 8.67 -16.52 21.79
CA VAL A 78 9.57 -16.54 20.63
C VAL A 78 9.01 -17.40 19.50
N ILE A 79 8.52 -18.61 19.81
CA ILE A 79 7.97 -19.53 18.80
C ILE A 79 6.78 -18.87 18.07
N ILE A 80 5.83 -18.30 18.82
CA ILE A 80 4.68 -17.62 18.21
C ILE A 80 5.12 -16.37 17.44
N SER A 81 6.12 -15.64 17.92
CA SER A 81 6.66 -14.47 17.22
C SER A 81 7.25 -14.84 15.85
N VAL A 82 7.94 -15.98 15.75
CA VAL A 82 8.47 -16.50 14.47
C VAL A 82 7.34 -16.89 13.52
N ILE A 83 6.30 -17.56 14.04
CA ILE A 83 5.12 -17.92 13.23
C ILE A 83 4.44 -16.64 12.71
N HIS A 84 4.17 -15.67 13.59
CA HIS A 84 3.51 -14.43 13.22
C HIS A 84 4.35 -13.60 12.24
N ALA A 85 5.66 -13.48 12.46
CA ALA A 85 6.57 -12.81 11.54
C ALA A 85 6.62 -13.48 10.15
N SER A 86 6.48 -14.80 10.08
CA SER A 86 6.38 -15.53 8.82
C SER A 86 5.09 -15.20 8.07
N ILE A 87 3.97 -15.06 8.79
CA ILE A 87 2.69 -14.62 8.19
C ILE A 87 2.78 -13.17 7.69
N ILE A 88 3.44 -12.29 8.44
CA ILE A 88 3.71 -10.91 7.99
C ILE A 88 4.58 -10.92 6.73
N TYR A 89 5.66 -11.70 6.71
CA TYR A 89 6.51 -11.84 5.53
C TYR A 89 5.73 -12.31 4.30
N LEU A 90 4.88 -13.33 4.44
CA LEU A 90 4.02 -13.82 3.34
C LEU A 90 3.00 -12.78 2.89
N THR A 91 2.49 -11.97 3.82
CA THR A 91 1.56 -10.87 3.50
C THR A 91 2.26 -9.77 2.71
N LEU A 92 3.45 -9.37 3.15
CA LEU A 92 4.23 -8.30 2.53
C LEU A 92 4.80 -8.72 1.16
N SER A 93 5.26 -9.97 1.02
CA SER A 93 5.85 -10.46 -0.23
C SER A 93 4.82 -10.67 -1.35
N ASN A 94 3.59 -11.03 -1.00
CA ASN A 94 2.51 -11.27 -1.98
C ASN A 94 1.57 -10.07 -2.15
N PHE A 95 1.74 -8.99 -1.37
CA PHE A 95 0.83 -7.85 -1.32
C PHE A 95 -0.65 -8.25 -1.12
N GLN A 96 -0.89 -9.37 -0.42
CA GLN A 96 -2.20 -9.93 -0.16
C GLN A 96 -2.31 -10.32 1.30
N GLN A 97 -3.41 -9.93 1.95
CA GLN A 97 -3.64 -10.26 3.35
C GLN A 97 -3.70 -11.78 3.53
N HIS A 98 -2.79 -12.32 4.35
CA HIS A 98 -2.79 -13.74 4.64
C HIS A 98 -3.97 -14.10 5.57
N PRO A 99 -4.75 -15.16 5.31
CA PRO A 99 -5.92 -15.54 6.11
C PRO A 99 -5.64 -15.72 7.60
N LEU A 100 -4.45 -16.22 7.94
CA LEU A 100 -4.02 -16.47 9.32
C LEU A 100 -3.47 -15.23 10.05
N TYR A 101 -3.45 -14.05 9.43
CA TYR A 101 -2.88 -12.84 10.05
C TYR A 101 -3.57 -12.51 11.37
N LEU A 102 -4.90 -12.42 11.38
CA LEU A 102 -5.66 -12.05 12.57
C LEU A 102 -5.55 -13.12 13.67
N THR A 103 -5.60 -14.40 13.30
CA THR A 103 -5.46 -15.52 14.24
C THR A 103 -4.09 -15.52 14.91
N THR A 104 -3.01 -15.35 14.14
CA THR A 104 -1.66 -15.32 14.71
C THR A 104 -1.42 -14.09 15.58
N LEU A 105 -2.01 -12.94 15.23
CA LEU A 105 -1.99 -11.73 16.07
C LEU A 105 -2.68 -11.98 17.43
N GLN A 106 -3.85 -12.61 17.45
CA GLN A 106 -4.56 -12.94 18.69
C GLN A 106 -3.76 -13.88 19.59
N ILE A 107 -3.15 -14.92 19.02
CA ILE A 107 -2.29 -15.86 19.77
C ILE A 107 -1.05 -15.13 20.29
N GLN A 108 -0.44 -14.26 19.48
CA GLN A 108 0.73 -13.47 19.88
C GLN A 108 0.42 -12.57 21.08
N VAL A 109 -0.72 -11.88 21.07
CA VAL A 109 -1.19 -11.05 22.18
C VAL A 109 -1.43 -11.89 23.44
N ALA A 110 -2.12 -13.03 23.32
CA ALA A 110 -2.39 -13.92 24.45
C ALA A 110 -1.09 -14.43 25.09
N VAL A 111 -0.14 -14.89 24.29
CA VAL A 111 1.16 -15.37 24.78
C VAL A 111 2.01 -14.23 25.36
N SER A 112 1.92 -13.01 24.81
CA SER A 112 2.57 -11.83 25.38
C SER A 112 2.03 -11.49 26.77
N VAL A 113 0.71 -11.62 26.99
CA VAL A 113 0.11 -11.42 28.32
C VAL A 113 0.58 -12.49 29.30
N VAL A 114 0.60 -13.76 28.89
CA VAL A 114 1.12 -14.87 29.72
C VAL A 114 2.58 -14.63 30.11
N TYR A 115 3.41 -14.18 29.16
CA TYR A 115 4.80 -13.84 29.44
C TYR A 115 4.94 -12.69 30.44
N GLY A 116 4.14 -11.63 30.28
CA GLY A 116 4.06 -10.52 31.24
C GLY A 116 3.65 -10.97 32.64
N LEU A 117 2.64 -11.83 32.77
CA LEU A 117 2.22 -12.42 34.05
C LEU A 117 3.34 -13.23 34.70
N CYS A 118 4.09 -14.01 33.91
CA CYS A 118 5.23 -14.78 34.42
C CYS A 118 6.37 -13.87 34.92
N LEU A 119 6.57 -12.69 34.32
CA LEU A 119 7.53 -11.70 34.82
C LEU A 119 7.09 -11.07 36.16
N ILE A 120 5.78 -10.98 36.42
CA ILE A 120 5.24 -10.38 37.65
C ILE A 120 5.21 -11.39 38.80
N PHE A 121 4.66 -12.59 38.55
CA PHE A 121 4.25 -13.51 39.61
C PHE A 121 5.20 -14.68 39.84
N SER A 122 6.26 -14.83 39.02
CA SER A 122 7.31 -15.83 39.26
C SER A 122 8.49 -15.26 40.04
N ASN A 123 9.50 -16.10 40.31
CA ASN A 123 10.77 -15.66 40.91
C ASN A 123 11.45 -14.50 40.17
N ALA A 124 11.19 -14.32 38.87
CA ALA A 124 11.68 -13.15 38.12
C ALA A 124 11.12 -11.83 38.68
N GLY A 125 9.88 -11.84 39.18
CA GLY A 125 9.19 -10.66 39.72
C GLY A 125 9.79 -10.09 41.00
N ASN A 126 10.70 -10.83 41.64
CA ASN A 126 11.51 -10.31 42.74
C ASN A 126 12.48 -9.21 42.27
N ARG A 127 12.80 -9.16 40.98
CA ARG A 127 13.55 -8.04 40.38
C ARG A 127 12.57 -6.93 40.01
N PHE A 128 12.74 -5.76 40.63
CA PHE A 128 11.87 -4.60 40.42
C PHE A 128 11.60 -4.32 38.93
N TRP A 129 12.66 -4.20 38.12
CA TRP A 129 12.52 -3.88 36.69
C TRP A 129 11.91 -5.00 35.85
N LEU A 130 12.08 -6.28 36.20
CA LEU A 130 11.40 -7.37 35.50
C LEU A 130 9.90 -7.35 35.79
N ARG A 131 9.51 -7.08 37.04
CA ARG A 131 8.10 -6.89 37.41
C ARG A 131 7.47 -5.72 36.67
N ILE A 132 8.17 -4.57 36.58
CA ILE A 132 7.71 -3.41 35.81
C ILE A 132 7.60 -3.76 34.31
N ALA A 133 8.57 -4.48 33.75
CA ALA A 133 8.48 -4.95 32.36
C ALA A 133 7.24 -5.83 32.12
N GLY A 134 6.90 -6.72 33.06
CA GLY A 134 5.70 -7.54 32.98
C GLY A 134 4.40 -6.73 33.00
N ILE A 135 4.29 -5.74 33.89
CA ILE A 135 3.14 -4.82 33.96
C ILE A 135 3.02 -4.03 32.65
N TYR A 136 4.15 -3.51 32.16
CA TYR A 136 4.20 -2.75 30.92
C TYR A 136 3.72 -3.56 29.72
N LEU A 137 4.17 -4.81 29.59
CA LEU A 137 3.73 -5.70 28.51
C LEU A 137 2.21 -5.94 28.52
N ILE A 138 1.60 -6.08 29.70
CA ILE A 138 0.15 -6.26 29.80
C ILE A 138 -0.59 -5.00 29.34
N ILE A 139 -0.18 -3.82 29.84
CA ILE A 139 -0.79 -2.54 29.47
C ILE A 139 -0.67 -2.29 27.96
N LEU A 140 0.50 -2.55 27.39
CA LEU A 140 0.78 -2.36 25.96
C LEU A 140 -0.13 -3.18 25.05
N ASN A 141 -0.59 -4.35 25.49
CA ASN A 141 -1.46 -5.21 24.70
C ASN A 141 -2.94 -4.75 24.70
N VAL A 142 -3.37 -3.90 25.65
CA VAL A 142 -4.77 -3.47 25.76
C VAL A 142 -5.27 -2.75 24.49
N PRO A 143 -4.57 -1.74 23.93
CA PRO A 143 -5.01 -1.10 22.69
C PRO A 143 -5.14 -2.10 21.53
N THR A 144 -4.22 -3.06 21.41
CA THR A 144 -4.27 -4.09 20.35
C THR A 144 -5.49 -5.00 20.52
N ILE A 145 -5.80 -5.44 21.74
CA ILE A 145 -6.99 -6.25 22.04
C ILE A 145 -8.26 -5.48 21.66
N LEU A 146 -8.37 -4.22 22.08
CA LEU A 146 -9.52 -3.38 21.76
C LEU A 146 -9.65 -3.15 20.24
N SER A 147 -8.54 -2.96 19.53
CA SER A 147 -8.52 -2.82 18.07
C SER A 147 -9.06 -4.07 17.37
N VAL A 148 -8.65 -5.26 17.82
CA VAL A 148 -9.11 -6.54 17.26
C VAL A 148 -10.60 -6.73 17.52
N ILE A 149 -11.08 -6.44 18.72
CA ILE A 149 -12.52 -6.52 19.05
C ILE A 149 -13.32 -5.57 18.16
N TRP A 150 -12.85 -4.34 17.98
CA TRP A 150 -13.54 -3.35 17.14
C TRP A 150 -13.58 -3.80 15.67
N LEU A 151 -12.48 -4.30 15.13
CA LEU A 151 -12.43 -4.81 13.74
C LEU A 151 -13.32 -6.04 13.51
N LEU A 152 -13.55 -6.86 14.54
CA LEU A 152 -14.49 -7.99 14.48
C LEU A 152 -15.96 -7.53 14.52
N GLN A 153 -16.24 -6.34 15.06
CA GLN A 153 -17.58 -5.78 15.16
C GLN A 153 -17.94 -4.88 13.96
N ASP A 154 -16.96 -4.12 13.46
CA ASP A 154 -17.14 -3.19 12.35
C ASP A 154 -15.93 -3.23 11.40
N GLN A 155 -16.17 -3.67 10.17
CA GLN A 155 -15.18 -3.72 9.10
C GLN A 155 -15.25 -2.49 8.18
N SER A 156 -15.86 -1.39 8.64
CA SER A 156 -15.92 -0.15 7.88
C SER A 156 -14.53 0.46 7.65
N VAL A 157 -14.44 1.25 6.58
CA VAL A 157 -13.26 2.06 6.26
C VAL A 157 -12.96 3.06 7.37
N HIS A 158 -13.99 3.57 8.06
CA HIS A 158 -13.83 4.51 9.18
C HIS A 158 -13.14 3.85 10.38
N THR A 159 -13.55 2.64 10.75
CA THR A 159 -12.92 1.88 11.84
C THR A 159 -11.47 1.55 11.50
N SER A 160 -11.21 1.10 10.28
CA SER A 160 -9.83 0.83 9.81
C SER A 160 -8.95 2.09 9.87
N ALA A 161 -9.48 3.25 9.43
CA ALA A 161 -8.76 4.51 9.49
C ALA A 161 -8.49 4.99 10.92
N ALA A 162 -9.45 4.79 11.83
CA ALA A 162 -9.27 5.11 13.25
C ALA A 162 -8.16 4.27 13.88
N ILE A 163 -8.14 2.95 13.59
CA ILE A 163 -7.11 2.02 14.05
C ILE A 163 -5.72 2.45 13.54
N GLU A 164 -5.60 2.74 12.24
CA GLU A 164 -4.34 3.22 11.68
C GLU A 164 -3.89 4.56 12.28
N GLY A 165 -4.82 5.42 12.71
CA GLY A 165 -4.50 6.69 13.34
C GLY A 165 -3.74 6.58 14.66
N PHE A 166 -4.07 5.60 15.53
CA PHE A 166 -3.37 5.41 16.80
C PHE A 166 -2.27 4.34 16.79
N ALA A 167 -2.21 3.51 15.75
CA ALA A 167 -1.24 2.44 15.67
C ALA A 167 0.25 2.88 15.72
N PRO A 168 0.66 4.08 15.24
CA PRO A 168 2.02 4.61 15.50
C PRO A 168 2.34 4.80 16.98
N TRP A 169 1.36 5.16 17.81
CA TRP A 169 1.56 5.29 19.26
C TRP A 169 1.78 3.94 19.93
N VAL A 170 1.01 2.92 19.53
CA VAL A 170 1.22 1.55 20.02
C VAL A 170 2.62 1.07 19.64
N SER A 171 3.07 1.34 18.41
CA SER A 171 4.44 1.06 17.95
C SER A 171 5.51 1.76 18.77
N LEU A 172 5.31 3.05 19.09
CA LEU A 172 6.24 3.83 19.91
C LEU A 172 6.42 3.22 21.29
N PHE A 173 5.32 2.98 22.00
CA PHE A 173 5.37 2.38 23.33
C PHE A 173 5.93 0.96 23.29
N ALA A 174 5.58 0.16 22.27
CA ALA A 174 6.18 -1.17 22.10
C ALA A 174 7.70 -1.12 21.95
N SER A 175 8.22 -0.14 21.19
CA SER A 175 9.66 0.06 20.99
C SER A 175 10.41 0.43 22.28
N LEU A 176 9.71 0.92 23.31
CA LEU A 176 10.28 1.29 24.61
C LEU A 176 10.24 0.16 25.66
N ALA A 177 9.49 -0.92 25.43
CA ALA A 177 9.45 -2.07 26.34
C ALA A 177 10.85 -2.62 26.73
N PRO A 178 11.84 -2.71 25.82
CA PRO A 178 13.17 -3.23 26.15
C PRO A 178 13.96 -2.36 27.14
N VAL A 179 13.57 -1.10 27.37
CA VAL A 179 14.22 -0.20 28.34
C VAL A 179 14.17 -0.78 29.76
N PHE A 180 13.07 -1.42 30.16
CA PHE A 180 12.96 -2.02 31.48
C PHE A 180 13.94 -3.20 31.65
N LEU A 181 14.17 -3.98 30.60
CA LEU A 181 15.21 -5.00 30.61
C LEU A 181 16.61 -4.38 30.72
N MET A 182 16.87 -3.29 30.00
CA MET A 182 18.16 -2.58 30.10
C MET A 182 18.43 -2.10 31.53
N LEU A 183 17.41 -1.55 32.19
CA LEU A 183 17.51 -1.12 33.59
C LEU A 183 17.76 -2.31 34.53
N ASN A 184 17.10 -3.45 34.32
CA ASN A 184 17.40 -4.68 35.07
C ASN A 184 18.87 -5.11 34.92
N PHE A 185 19.42 -5.08 33.70
CA PHE A 185 20.80 -5.50 33.46
C PHE A 185 21.83 -4.46 33.95
N ARG A 186 21.47 -3.18 33.99
CA ARG A 186 22.28 -2.16 34.67
C ARG A 186 22.36 -2.43 36.18
N ASP A 187 21.26 -2.83 36.81
CA ASP A 187 21.27 -3.21 38.23
C ASP A 187 22.06 -4.50 38.49
N GLU A 188 22.00 -5.48 37.58
CA GLU A 188 22.87 -6.66 37.64
C GLU A 188 24.36 -6.30 37.57
N ILE A 189 24.75 -5.31 36.75
CA ILE A 189 26.14 -4.86 36.65
C ILE A 189 26.59 -4.19 37.95
N LYS A 190 25.74 -3.32 38.54
CA LYS A 190 26.06 -2.66 39.81
C LYS A 190 26.29 -3.66 40.94
N GLN A 191 25.41 -4.66 41.07
CA GLN A 191 25.56 -5.73 42.06
C GLN A 191 26.86 -6.53 41.85
N LEU A 192 27.23 -6.81 40.60
CA LEU A 192 28.51 -7.47 40.32
C LEU A 192 29.72 -6.60 40.69
N GLU A 193 29.66 -5.28 40.55
CA GLU A 193 30.76 -4.38 40.93
C GLU A 193 30.98 -4.40 42.44
N GLU A 194 29.91 -4.48 43.22
CA GLU A 194 29.94 -4.67 44.68
C GLU A 194 30.56 -6.03 45.06
N ASP A 195 30.15 -7.11 44.39
CA ASP A 195 30.64 -8.48 44.63
C ASP A 195 32.09 -8.70 44.14
N SER A 196 32.50 -8.01 43.07
CA SER A 196 33.81 -8.18 42.41
C SER A 196 35.01 -7.69 43.23
N LYS A 197 34.78 -6.98 44.34
CA LYS A 197 35.81 -6.76 45.37
C LYS A 197 36.31 -8.07 46.01
N THR A 198 35.74 -9.22 45.64
CA THR A 198 35.99 -10.51 46.30
C THR A 198 36.35 -11.69 45.38
N GLN A 199 36.35 -11.60 44.03
CA GLN A 199 36.80 -12.75 43.19
C GLN A 199 37.00 -12.45 41.67
N ALA A 200 37.89 -13.24 41.04
CA ALA A 200 38.27 -13.14 39.62
C ALA A 200 37.23 -13.76 38.65
N ALA A 201 36.89 -13.03 37.59
CA ALA A 201 35.86 -13.42 36.61
C ALA A 201 36.40 -14.32 35.47
N LYS A 202 35.63 -15.36 35.11
CA LYS A 202 35.88 -16.23 33.95
C LYS A 202 35.67 -15.49 32.62
N SER A 203 36.49 -15.84 31.63
CA SER A 203 36.53 -15.31 30.26
C SER A 203 35.18 -15.43 29.51
N PHE A 204 34.72 -14.33 28.91
CA PHE A 204 33.58 -14.24 27.99
C PHE A 204 34.11 -13.87 26.60
N SER A 205 33.66 -14.55 25.54
CA SER A 205 34.19 -14.37 24.17
C SER A 205 33.82 -13.00 23.59
N GLU A 206 34.84 -12.24 23.16
CA GLU A 206 34.72 -10.92 22.52
C GLU A 206 34.00 -10.95 21.16
N GLN A 207 33.91 -12.12 20.52
CA GLN A 207 33.30 -12.28 19.20
C GLN A 207 31.85 -11.80 19.13
N TRP A 208 31.11 -11.91 20.23
CA TRP A 208 29.70 -11.48 20.28
C TRP A 208 29.51 -9.97 20.20
N TYR A 209 30.49 -9.18 20.66
CA TYR A 209 30.45 -7.73 20.46
C TYR A 209 30.60 -7.36 19.00
N ALA A 210 31.50 -8.03 18.27
CA ALA A 210 31.65 -7.82 16.84
C ALA A 210 30.34 -8.14 16.09
N VAL A 211 29.68 -9.24 16.43
CA VAL A 211 28.36 -9.60 15.85
C VAL A 211 27.31 -8.53 16.15
N ALA A 212 27.23 -8.05 17.40
CA ALA A 212 26.28 -6.99 17.78
C ALA A 212 26.55 -5.68 17.04
N ILE A 213 27.83 -5.30 16.86
CA ILE A 213 28.20 -4.10 16.09
C ILE A 213 27.80 -4.25 14.63
N ILE A 214 28.05 -5.39 14.00
CA ILE A 214 27.64 -5.67 12.61
C ILE A 214 26.12 -5.57 12.46
N MET A 215 25.37 -6.14 13.42
CA MET A 215 23.91 -6.02 13.46
C MET A 215 23.46 -4.56 13.58
N GLY A 216 24.09 -3.78 14.46
CA GLY A 216 23.79 -2.35 14.60
C GLY A 216 24.06 -1.55 13.32
N LEU A 217 25.17 -1.84 12.63
CA LEU A 217 25.50 -1.24 11.35
C LEU A 217 24.50 -1.63 10.25
N ALA A 218 24.04 -2.89 10.22
CA ALA A 218 23.02 -3.35 9.28
C ALA A 218 21.68 -2.65 9.50
N VAL A 219 21.22 -2.55 10.76
CA VAL A 219 20.02 -1.79 11.15
C VAL A 219 20.13 -0.34 10.71
N PHE A 220 21.27 0.31 10.96
CA PHE A 220 21.50 1.69 10.55
C PHE A 220 21.47 1.87 9.03
N ALA A 221 22.21 1.06 8.28
CA ALA A 221 22.31 1.17 6.83
C ALA A 221 20.96 0.92 6.13
N ILE A 222 20.24 -0.12 6.54
CA ILE A 222 18.94 -0.47 5.94
C ILE A 222 17.86 0.50 6.43
N GLY A 223 17.93 0.95 7.68
CA GLY A 223 17.05 1.99 8.22
C GLY A 223 17.22 3.33 7.50
N PHE A 224 18.46 3.71 7.18
CA PHE A 224 18.74 4.89 6.35
C PHE A 224 18.14 4.75 4.94
N LYS A 225 18.32 3.59 4.30
CA LYS A 225 17.70 3.32 3.00
C LYS A 225 16.17 3.39 3.06
N LEU A 226 15.55 2.82 4.09
CA LEU A 226 14.10 2.90 4.30
C LEU A 226 13.64 4.35 4.52
N ALA A 227 14.41 5.14 5.27
CA ALA A 227 14.12 6.56 5.45
C ALA A 227 14.26 7.37 4.15
N GLN A 228 15.22 7.02 3.29
CA GLN A 228 15.38 7.61 1.96
C GLN A 228 14.20 7.26 1.04
N ASP A 229 13.80 5.99 0.97
CA ASP A 229 12.61 5.55 0.23
C ASP A 229 11.37 6.32 0.71
N ALA A 230 11.22 6.46 2.02
CA ALA A 230 10.12 7.19 2.62
C ALA A 230 10.13 8.70 2.29
N TYR A 231 11.30 9.34 2.36
CA TYR A 231 11.47 10.74 1.97
C TYR A 231 11.12 10.96 0.50
N LEU A 232 11.65 10.12 -0.40
CA LEU A 232 11.37 10.21 -1.83
C LEU A 232 9.88 9.99 -2.13
N SER A 233 9.28 8.97 -1.53
CA SER A 233 7.84 8.68 -1.68
C SER A 233 6.98 9.88 -1.28
N ARG A 234 7.29 10.51 -0.14
CA ARG A 234 6.59 11.70 0.32
C ARG A 234 6.84 12.92 -0.57
N HIS A 235 8.09 13.16 -0.95
CA HIS A 235 8.45 14.28 -1.83
C HIS A 235 7.71 14.22 -3.16
N TRP A 236 7.70 13.05 -3.80
CA TRP A 236 6.95 12.84 -5.04
C TRP A 236 5.44 12.94 -4.83
N ALA A 237 4.90 12.45 -3.71
CA ALA A 237 3.49 12.63 -3.41
C ALA A 237 3.09 14.12 -3.30
N GLU A 238 3.91 14.94 -2.62
CA GLU A 238 3.67 16.39 -2.51
C GLU A 238 3.81 17.10 -3.86
N GLN A 239 4.82 16.74 -4.65
CA GLN A 239 5.02 17.30 -5.99
C GLN A 239 3.89 16.92 -6.95
N ASN A 240 3.51 15.64 -6.99
CA ASN A 240 2.41 15.16 -7.82
C ASN A 240 1.09 15.83 -7.43
N PHE A 241 0.86 16.07 -6.13
CA PHE A 241 -0.32 16.78 -5.67
C PHE A 241 -0.32 18.24 -6.15
N LYS A 242 0.84 18.92 -6.13
CA LYS A 242 0.98 20.28 -6.68
C LYS A 242 0.66 20.31 -8.18
N GLN A 243 1.25 19.40 -8.96
CA GLN A 243 0.98 19.28 -10.40
C GLN A 243 -0.51 18.96 -10.66
N THR A 244 -1.10 18.09 -9.85
CA THR A 244 -2.53 17.74 -9.94
C THR A 244 -3.42 18.94 -9.68
N LYS A 245 -3.03 19.81 -8.73
CA LYS A 245 -3.77 21.06 -8.47
C LYS A 245 -3.71 21.99 -9.67
N GLU A 246 -2.53 22.21 -10.24
CA GLU A 246 -2.35 23.03 -11.45
C GLU A 246 -3.10 22.45 -12.66
N LEU A 247 -3.13 21.13 -12.80
CA LEU A 247 -3.93 20.44 -13.81
C LEU A 247 -5.43 20.64 -13.55
N ALA A 248 -5.87 20.48 -12.31
CA ALA A 248 -7.27 20.62 -11.91
C ALA A 248 -7.84 22.01 -12.17
N ASP A 249 -7.03 23.07 -12.10
CA ASP A 249 -7.44 24.44 -12.39
C ASP A 249 -7.89 24.63 -13.85
N LYS A 250 -7.47 23.74 -14.76
CA LYS A 250 -7.94 23.72 -16.16
C LYS A 250 -9.33 23.08 -16.31
N PHE A 251 -9.77 22.28 -15.35
CA PHE A 251 -10.99 21.49 -15.43
C PHE A 251 -12.10 22.08 -14.55
N GLU A 252 -13.32 22.16 -15.10
CA GLU A 252 -14.52 22.48 -14.33
C GLU A 252 -14.81 21.36 -13.33
N ALA A 253 -15.04 21.72 -12.06
CA ALA A 253 -15.53 20.79 -11.04
C ALA A 253 -17.05 20.68 -11.17
N ARG A 254 -17.56 19.45 -11.36
CA ARG A 254 -19.01 19.23 -11.52
C ARG A 254 -19.48 18.03 -10.71
N ILE A 255 -20.78 18.01 -10.45
CA ILE A 255 -21.49 16.94 -9.76
C ILE A 255 -22.63 16.49 -10.67
N PHE A 256 -22.73 15.19 -10.87
CA PHE A 256 -23.89 14.55 -11.48
C PHE A 256 -24.69 13.82 -10.40
N VAL A 257 -26.02 13.95 -10.44
CA VAL A 257 -26.93 13.20 -9.57
C VAL A 257 -27.62 12.15 -10.44
N GLY A 258 -27.37 10.88 -10.15
CA GLY A 258 -27.96 9.76 -10.88
C GLY A 258 -29.44 9.59 -10.59
N SER A 259 -30.10 8.79 -11.43
CA SER A 259 -31.52 8.45 -11.33
C SER A 259 -31.94 7.85 -9.97
N LYS A 260 -30.99 7.24 -9.24
CA LYS A 260 -31.19 6.64 -7.91
C LYS A 260 -30.86 7.59 -6.74
N GLY A 261 -30.46 8.83 -7.03
CA GLY A 261 -30.03 9.80 -6.01
C GLY A 261 -28.54 9.72 -5.65
N ASP A 262 -27.79 8.75 -6.21
CA ASP A 262 -26.34 8.66 -6.06
C ASP A 262 -25.63 9.86 -6.71
N THR A 263 -24.46 10.25 -6.19
CA THR A 263 -23.71 11.41 -6.70
C THR A 263 -22.35 11.02 -7.28
N LEU A 264 -22.02 11.58 -8.45
CA LEU A 264 -20.73 11.44 -9.10
C LEU A 264 -20.05 12.80 -9.22
N TYR A 265 -18.94 12.95 -8.52
CA TYR A 265 -18.02 14.06 -8.76
C TYR A 265 -17.22 13.78 -10.03
N TYR A 266 -17.04 14.79 -10.88
CA TYR A 266 -16.19 14.66 -12.05
C TYR A 266 -15.52 15.98 -12.42
N ARG A 267 -14.49 15.87 -13.27
CA ARG A 267 -13.77 16.99 -13.86
C ARG A 267 -14.05 17.02 -15.35
N LEU A 268 -14.38 18.19 -15.88
CA LEU A 268 -14.63 18.39 -17.30
C LEU A 268 -13.72 19.49 -17.86
N LEU A 269 -12.87 19.13 -18.81
CA LEU A 269 -12.13 20.10 -19.62
C LEU A 269 -12.89 20.32 -20.92
N LYS A 270 -13.08 21.58 -21.30
CA LYS A 270 -13.63 21.97 -22.61
C LYS A 270 -12.50 22.13 -23.64
N PRO A 271 -12.80 22.06 -24.95
CA PRO A 271 -11.84 22.41 -25.99
C PRO A 271 -11.18 23.77 -25.74
N LEU A 272 -9.93 23.96 -26.17
CA LEU A 272 -9.29 25.27 -26.09
C LEU A 272 -10.04 26.24 -27.02
N ASN A 273 -10.29 27.47 -26.56
CA ASN A 273 -11.08 28.47 -27.30
C ASN A 273 -12.44 27.92 -27.77
N TYR A 274 -13.13 27.23 -26.87
CA TYR A 274 -14.36 26.51 -27.12
C TYR A 274 -15.40 27.36 -27.88
N ASP A 275 -15.68 26.94 -29.12
CA ASP A 275 -16.66 27.53 -30.03
C ASP A 275 -17.87 26.61 -30.14
N THR A 276 -19.02 27.07 -29.66
CA THR A 276 -20.26 26.30 -29.57
C THR A 276 -20.89 25.95 -30.92
N THR A 277 -20.42 26.54 -32.02
CA THR A 277 -20.88 26.23 -33.38
C THR A 277 -20.18 25.02 -33.99
N LYS A 278 -19.04 24.60 -33.42
CA LYS A 278 -18.27 23.43 -33.85
C LYS A 278 -18.63 22.19 -33.06
N LYS A 279 -18.33 21.03 -33.63
CA LYS A 279 -18.53 19.72 -33.01
C LYS A 279 -17.20 19.12 -32.54
N TYR A 280 -17.11 18.77 -31.26
CA TYR A 280 -15.93 18.22 -30.61
C TYR A 280 -16.20 16.83 -30.02
N PRO A 281 -15.23 15.92 -30.11
CA PRO A 281 -15.34 14.61 -29.48
C PRO A 281 -15.32 14.72 -27.94
N LEU A 282 -15.74 13.63 -27.29
CA LEU A 282 -15.60 13.44 -25.85
C LEU A 282 -14.60 12.32 -25.54
N LEU A 283 -13.53 12.62 -24.81
CA LEU A 283 -12.66 11.62 -24.22
C LEU A 283 -13.06 11.35 -22.77
N VAL A 284 -13.46 10.10 -22.50
CA VAL A 284 -13.65 9.56 -21.15
C VAL A 284 -12.32 8.96 -20.68
N SER A 285 -11.62 9.67 -19.80
CA SER A 285 -10.35 9.21 -19.23
C SER A 285 -10.60 8.63 -17.85
N LEU A 286 -10.58 7.31 -17.73
CA LEU A 286 -10.83 6.55 -16.51
C LEU A 286 -9.54 6.46 -15.65
N PRO A 287 -9.53 7.05 -14.45
CA PRO A 287 -8.41 6.97 -13.54
C PRO A 287 -8.06 5.54 -13.11
N TYR A 288 -6.77 5.20 -12.96
CA TYR A 288 -6.37 3.93 -12.31
C TYR A 288 -6.66 3.95 -10.80
N GLY A 289 -6.72 5.15 -10.21
CA GLY A 289 -6.83 5.45 -8.78
C GLY A 289 -8.14 6.16 -8.39
N GLY A 290 -8.62 5.92 -7.18
CA GLY A 290 -9.69 6.67 -6.53
C GLY A 290 -9.23 6.85 -5.10
N GLN A 291 -8.90 8.07 -4.72
CA GLN A 291 -8.45 8.38 -3.36
C GLN A 291 -9.65 8.76 -2.50
N PRO A 292 -9.57 8.66 -1.16
CA PRO A 292 -10.66 9.07 -0.28
C PRO A 292 -11.22 10.44 -0.69
N GLY A 293 -12.54 10.58 -0.62
CA GLY A 293 -13.30 11.74 -1.13
C GLY A 293 -13.01 13.08 -0.44
N THR A 294 -11.94 13.20 0.35
CA THR A 294 -11.48 14.45 0.94
C THR A 294 -10.87 15.37 -0.12
N ASP A 295 -10.18 14.82 -1.13
CA ASP A 295 -9.47 15.59 -2.14
C ASP A 295 -10.14 15.46 -3.53
N LYS A 296 -10.98 16.44 -3.90
CA LYS A 296 -11.81 16.47 -5.13
C LYS A 296 -11.04 16.59 -6.46
N ILE A 297 -9.72 16.40 -6.45
CA ILE A 297 -8.83 16.59 -7.61
C ILE A 297 -7.99 15.36 -7.94
N ARG A 298 -7.84 14.41 -7.01
CA ARG A 298 -6.87 13.31 -7.15
C ARG A 298 -7.26 12.27 -8.20
N GLN A 299 -8.49 12.31 -8.73
CA GLN A 299 -8.82 11.52 -9.91
C GLN A 299 -7.93 11.88 -11.12
N LEU A 300 -7.37 13.10 -11.16
CA LEU A 300 -6.50 13.54 -12.23
C LEU A 300 -5.08 12.92 -12.15
N GLU A 301 -4.58 12.60 -10.94
CA GLU A 301 -3.33 11.83 -10.76
C GLU A 301 -3.39 10.48 -11.50
N GLY A 302 -4.61 9.92 -11.58
CA GLY A 302 -4.87 8.61 -12.18
C GLY A 302 -5.12 8.62 -13.69
N ALA A 303 -5.22 9.81 -14.31
CA ALA A 303 -5.83 10.00 -15.62
C ALA A 303 -4.80 10.49 -16.66
N ALA A 304 -3.82 9.65 -17.00
CA ALA A 304 -2.69 10.02 -17.85
C ALA A 304 -3.08 10.64 -19.22
N ALA A 305 -4.17 10.16 -19.84
CA ALA A 305 -4.66 10.73 -21.08
C ALA A 305 -5.20 12.16 -20.89
N ALA A 306 -5.88 12.41 -19.77
CA ALA A 306 -6.34 13.74 -19.42
C ALA A 306 -5.17 14.69 -19.14
N GLU A 307 -4.13 14.23 -18.43
CA GLU A 307 -2.91 15.00 -18.22
C GLU A 307 -2.26 15.40 -19.56
N LEU A 308 -2.02 14.43 -20.43
CA LEU A 308 -1.36 14.65 -21.72
C LEU A 308 -2.14 15.60 -22.63
N LEU A 309 -3.44 15.36 -22.79
CA LEU A 309 -4.29 16.14 -23.69
C LEU A 309 -4.69 17.50 -23.11
N SER A 310 -4.29 17.81 -21.87
CA SER A 310 -4.49 19.13 -21.24
C SER A 310 -3.33 20.11 -21.50
N SER A 311 -2.28 19.68 -22.19
CA SER A 311 -1.22 20.60 -22.65
C SER A 311 -1.78 21.56 -23.71
N LYS A 312 -1.23 22.78 -23.81
CA LYS A 312 -1.69 23.75 -24.81
C LYS A 312 -1.60 23.17 -26.23
N GLU A 313 -0.44 22.59 -26.57
CA GLU A 313 -0.17 21.96 -27.86
C GLU A 313 -1.18 20.86 -28.20
N ASN A 314 -1.45 19.94 -27.27
CA ASN A 314 -2.39 18.86 -27.53
C ASN A 314 -3.84 19.33 -27.57
N ARG A 315 -4.23 20.36 -26.82
CA ARG A 315 -5.58 20.93 -26.93
C ARG A 315 -5.80 21.68 -28.24
N GLU A 316 -4.75 22.24 -28.82
CA GLU A 316 -4.78 22.85 -30.17
C GLU A 316 -4.86 21.78 -31.25
N LYS A 317 -4.05 20.71 -31.13
CA LYS A 317 -4.00 19.61 -32.10
C LYS A 317 -5.23 18.69 -32.04
N TYR A 318 -5.75 18.45 -30.83
CA TYR A 318 -6.85 17.52 -30.54
C TYR A 318 -7.93 18.21 -29.70
N PRO A 319 -8.68 19.15 -30.27
CA PRO A 319 -9.70 19.88 -29.52
C PRO A 319 -10.83 18.91 -29.12
N ALA A 320 -11.00 18.70 -27.81
CA ALA A 320 -11.93 17.71 -27.26
C ALA A 320 -12.52 18.19 -25.93
N PHE A 321 -13.68 17.64 -25.57
CA PHE A 321 -14.07 17.55 -24.18
C PHE A 321 -13.30 16.41 -23.51
N ILE A 322 -12.78 16.62 -22.30
CA ILE A 322 -12.17 15.55 -21.50
C ILE A 322 -12.95 15.40 -20.20
N PHE A 323 -13.55 14.23 -20.01
CA PHE A 323 -14.31 13.87 -18.84
C PHE A 323 -13.51 12.88 -17.97
N VAL A 324 -13.29 13.27 -16.71
CA VAL A 324 -12.57 12.46 -15.72
C VAL A 324 -13.49 12.22 -14.51
N PRO A 325 -14.16 11.06 -14.43
CA PRO A 325 -15.01 10.74 -13.30
C PRO A 325 -14.17 10.45 -12.04
N ASN A 326 -14.72 10.77 -10.87
CA ASN A 326 -14.12 10.37 -9.60
C ASN A 326 -14.56 8.95 -9.22
N CYS A 327 -13.60 8.10 -8.81
CA CYS A 327 -13.90 6.77 -8.29
C CYS A 327 -13.91 6.80 -6.76
N PRO A 328 -15.01 6.41 -6.08
CA PRO A 328 -15.00 6.23 -4.64
C PRO A 328 -13.97 5.20 -4.18
N ALA A 329 -13.39 5.41 -3.00
CA ALA A 329 -12.48 4.42 -2.39
C ALA A 329 -13.19 3.06 -2.23
N GLY A 330 -12.50 1.97 -2.55
CA GLY A 330 -13.06 0.61 -2.51
C GLY A 330 -13.97 0.25 -3.69
N SER A 331 -14.08 1.12 -4.71
CA SER A 331 -14.86 0.88 -5.93
C SER A 331 -13.99 0.97 -7.19
N GLY A 332 -14.60 0.66 -8.35
CA GLY A 332 -13.96 0.67 -9.66
C GLY A 332 -14.94 1.01 -10.80
N TRP A 333 -14.49 0.75 -12.02
CA TRP A 333 -15.24 1.06 -13.25
C TRP A 333 -15.91 -0.18 -13.87
N GLY A 334 -16.01 -1.27 -13.08
CA GLY A 334 -16.44 -2.59 -13.55
C GLY A 334 -15.30 -3.37 -14.20
N GLY A 335 -15.60 -4.58 -14.69
CA GLY A 335 -14.64 -5.47 -15.36
C GLY A 335 -13.78 -6.33 -14.42
N ILE A 336 -13.70 -6.02 -13.12
CA ILE A 336 -13.03 -6.84 -12.11
C ILE A 336 -14.08 -7.73 -11.40
N PRO A 337 -14.00 -9.07 -11.49
CA PRO A 337 -14.97 -9.97 -10.89
C PRO A 337 -15.12 -9.75 -9.38
N GLY A 338 -16.37 -9.63 -8.90
CA GLY A 338 -16.68 -9.48 -7.47
C GLY A 338 -16.28 -8.14 -6.84
N TYR A 339 -15.75 -7.20 -7.63
CA TYR A 339 -15.32 -5.90 -7.13
C TYR A 339 -16.43 -4.84 -7.30
N PRO A 340 -16.72 -4.01 -6.29
CA PRO A 340 -17.71 -2.94 -6.40
C PRO A 340 -17.41 -1.98 -7.56
N SER A 341 -18.45 -1.44 -8.20
CA SER A 341 -18.28 -0.53 -9.33
C SER A 341 -19.31 0.60 -9.38
N VAL A 342 -18.94 1.69 -10.05
CA VAL A 342 -19.79 2.87 -10.30
C VAL A 342 -20.10 3.06 -11.80
N ASP A 343 -19.92 2.02 -12.62
CA ASP A 343 -20.00 2.11 -14.08
C ASP A 343 -21.35 2.66 -14.58
N SER A 344 -22.46 2.20 -13.99
CA SER A 344 -23.82 2.63 -14.35
C SER A 344 -24.02 4.13 -14.14
N LEU A 345 -23.54 4.66 -13.00
CA LEU A 345 -23.61 6.09 -12.69
C LEU A 345 -22.72 6.91 -13.63
N VAL A 346 -21.57 6.36 -14.05
CA VAL A 346 -20.70 7.01 -15.04
C VAL A 346 -21.36 7.04 -16.43
N PHE A 347 -22.05 5.98 -16.86
CA PHE A 347 -22.80 5.99 -18.11
C PHE A 347 -23.94 7.01 -18.11
N GLU A 348 -24.67 7.15 -17.00
CA GLU A 348 -25.69 8.19 -16.83
C GLU A 348 -25.07 9.59 -16.94
N ALA A 349 -23.94 9.82 -16.28
CA ALA A 349 -23.21 11.09 -16.36
C ALA A 349 -22.73 11.41 -17.80
N ILE A 350 -22.14 10.44 -18.51
CA ILE A 350 -21.73 10.59 -19.91
C ILE A 350 -22.94 10.95 -20.79
N THR A 351 -24.08 10.29 -20.57
CA THR A 351 -25.32 10.56 -21.32
C THR A 351 -25.84 11.97 -21.04
N SER A 352 -25.74 12.45 -19.80
CA SER A 352 -26.16 13.81 -19.44
C SER A 352 -25.37 14.90 -20.18
N LEU A 353 -24.10 14.63 -20.52
CA LEU A 353 -23.25 15.56 -21.28
C LEU A 353 -23.71 15.74 -22.73
N ASN A 354 -24.67 14.96 -23.23
CA ASN A 354 -25.27 15.19 -24.55
C ASN A 354 -25.97 16.55 -24.66
N SER A 355 -26.30 17.15 -23.51
CA SER A 355 -26.83 18.52 -23.42
C SER A 355 -25.75 19.60 -23.56
N GLU A 356 -24.46 19.25 -23.47
CA GLU A 356 -23.38 20.19 -23.75
C GLU A 356 -23.42 20.57 -25.23
N GLN A 357 -23.54 21.87 -25.50
CA GLN A 357 -23.47 22.40 -26.85
C GLN A 357 -22.15 21.99 -27.51
N GLY A 358 -22.10 21.88 -28.84
CA GLY A 358 -20.88 21.50 -29.53
C GLY A 358 -20.32 20.08 -29.23
N LEU A 359 -20.92 19.27 -28.36
CA LEU A 359 -20.48 17.89 -28.18
C LEU A 359 -20.93 17.02 -29.36
N ASP A 360 -20.02 16.17 -29.82
CA ASP A 360 -20.23 15.18 -30.87
C ASP A 360 -20.46 13.80 -30.28
N VAL A 361 -21.73 13.37 -30.26
CA VAL A 361 -22.14 12.10 -29.66
C VAL A 361 -21.65 10.87 -30.44
N LYS A 362 -21.27 11.05 -31.72
CA LYS A 362 -20.71 9.98 -32.55
C LYS A 362 -19.21 9.80 -32.36
N ARG A 363 -18.54 10.72 -31.67
CA ARG A 363 -17.10 10.66 -31.38
C ARG A 363 -16.84 10.70 -29.88
N ARG A 364 -17.28 9.65 -29.18
CA ARG A 364 -16.87 9.41 -27.80
C ARG A 364 -15.81 8.33 -27.74
N TYR A 365 -14.78 8.58 -26.94
CA TYR A 365 -13.65 7.70 -26.75
C TYR A 365 -13.53 7.32 -25.28
N VAL A 366 -13.05 6.12 -24.97
CA VAL A 366 -12.74 5.73 -23.58
C VAL A 366 -11.32 5.20 -23.46
N THR A 367 -10.60 5.65 -22.45
CA THR A 367 -9.24 5.19 -22.16
C THR A 367 -9.06 5.04 -20.67
N GLY A 368 -8.16 4.16 -20.25
CA GLY A 368 -7.81 4.01 -18.84
C GLY A 368 -6.68 3.03 -18.63
N ILE A 369 -5.98 3.19 -17.50
CA ILE A 369 -4.82 2.38 -17.11
C ILE A 369 -5.19 1.48 -15.93
N SER A 370 -4.70 0.24 -15.91
CA SER A 370 -4.89 -0.68 -14.78
C SER A 370 -6.38 -0.89 -14.47
N ARG A 371 -6.86 -0.49 -13.29
CA ARG A 371 -8.30 -0.44 -12.98
C ARG A 371 -9.12 0.36 -13.99
N GLY A 372 -8.58 1.47 -14.51
CA GLY A 372 -9.16 2.22 -15.63
C GLY A 372 -9.17 1.42 -16.94
N GLY A 373 -8.17 0.55 -17.15
CA GLY A 373 -8.10 -0.36 -18.30
C GLY A 373 -9.16 -1.46 -18.24
N TYR A 374 -9.40 -2.04 -17.05
CA TYR A 374 -10.57 -2.90 -16.81
C TYR A 374 -11.87 -2.15 -17.11
N GLY A 375 -11.95 -0.89 -16.68
CA GLY A 375 -13.06 0.01 -17.00
C GLY A 375 -13.28 0.20 -18.49
N ALA A 376 -12.22 0.49 -19.25
CA ALA A 376 -12.31 0.71 -20.69
C ALA A 376 -12.84 -0.55 -21.41
N TRP A 377 -12.32 -1.74 -21.06
CA TRP A 377 -12.86 -3.00 -21.57
C TRP A 377 -14.33 -3.22 -21.19
N ASN A 378 -14.69 -2.98 -19.93
CA ASN A 378 -16.06 -3.10 -19.43
C ASN A 378 -17.01 -2.13 -20.15
N PHE A 379 -16.58 -0.90 -20.40
CA PHE A 379 -17.39 0.16 -20.99
C PHE A 379 -17.80 -0.18 -22.42
N ILE A 380 -16.84 -0.59 -23.26
CA ILE A 380 -17.14 -0.98 -24.64
C ILE A 380 -17.88 -2.32 -24.72
N SER A 381 -17.75 -3.19 -23.72
CA SER A 381 -18.49 -4.47 -23.69
C SER A 381 -19.93 -4.32 -23.22
N LYS A 382 -20.21 -3.36 -22.31
CA LYS A 382 -21.56 -3.12 -21.78
C LYS A 382 -22.36 -2.11 -22.60
N ARG A 383 -21.69 -1.07 -23.10
CA ARG A 383 -22.29 0.05 -23.83
C ARG A 383 -21.50 0.37 -25.10
N PRO A 384 -21.35 -0.59 -26.03
CA PRO A 384 -20.65 -0.35 -27.30
C PRO A 384 -21.31 0.78 -28.10
N ASP A 385 -22.62 0.97 -27.93
CA ASP A 385 -23.40 2.06 -28.51
C ASP A 385 -22.93 3.47 -28.12
N LEU A 386 -22.20 3.61 -27.00
CA LEU A 386 -21.75 4.92 -26.54
C LEU A 386 -20.41 5.36 -27.12
N PHE A 387 -19.56 4.45 -27.60
CA PHE A 387 -18.16 4.72 -27.89
C PHE A 387 -17.78 4.40 -29.35
N ALA A 388 -17.06 5.32 -29.98
CA ALA A 388 -16.42 5.12 -31.28
C ALA A 388 -15.10 4.35 -31.14
N ALA A 389 -14.37 4.57 -30.04
CA ALA A 389 -13.07 3.96 -29.86
C ALA A 389 -12.68 3.77 -28.39
N ALA A 390 -11.74 2.85 -28.14
CA ALA A 390 -11.15 2.64 -26.84
C ALA A 390 -9.65 2.37 -26.86
N ILE A 391 -8.99 2.83 -25.79
CA ILE A 391 -7.58 2.54 -25.46
C ILE A 391 -7.51 1.90 -24.06
N PRO A 392 -7.71 0.58 -23.94
CA PRO A 392 -7.48 -0.13 -22.68
C PRO A 392 -5.98 -0.36 -22.44
N VAL A 393 -5.46 0.07 -21.29
CA VAL A 393 -4.03 -0.08 -20.93
C VAL A 393 -3.88 -0.91 -19.66
N CYS A 394 -3.07 -1.98 -19.70
CA CYS A 394 -2.78 -2.88 -18.58
C CYS A 394 -4.02 -3.35 -17.80
N GLY A 395 -5.10 -3.68 -18.52
CA GLY A 395 -6.37 -4.14 -17.94
C GLY A 395 -6.74 -5.55 -18.43
N GLY A 396 -7.88 -6.04 -17.93
CA GLY A 396 -8.54 -7.25 -18.43
C GLY A 396 -10.02 -7.01 -18.69
N GLY A 397 -10.63 -7.86 -19.50
CA GLY A 397 -12.08 -7.92 -19.68
C GLY A 397 -12.56 -9.35 -19.60
N ASP A 398 -13.87 -9.55 -19.63
CA ASP A 398 -14.47 -10.87 -19.77
C ASP A 398 -14.62 -11.22 -21.26
N PRO A 399 -13.86 -12.20 -21.79
CA PRO A 399 -13.92 -12.60 -23.19
C PRO A 399 -15.32 -13.02 -23.65
N ALA A 400 -16.22 -13.42 -22.75
CA ALA A 400 -17.60 -13.76 -23.08
C ALA A 400 -18.40 -12.57 -23.63
N PHE A 401 -17.99 -11.34 -23.33
CA PHE A 401 -18.64 -10.12 -23.83
C PHE A 401 -17.88 -9.45 -24.98
N ALA A 402 -16.75 -10.01 -25.43
CA ALA A 402 -15.91 -9.44 -26.48
C ALA A 402 -16.65 -9.20 -27.81
N ALA A 403 -17.59 -10.08 -28.17
CA ALA A 403 -18.39 -9.95 -29.39
C ALA A 403 -19.23 -8.67 -29.44
N ARG A 404 -19.49 -8.04 -28.29
CA ARG A 404 -20.23 -6.76 -28.23
C ARG A 404 -19.37 -5.57 -28.64
N ALA A 405 -18.04 -5.71 -28.60
CA ALA A 405 -17.10 -4.62 -28.87
C ALA A 405 -16.54 -4.64 -30.30
N VAL A 406 -17.05 -5.51 -31.18
CA VAL A 406 -16.50 -5.71 -32.56
C VAL A 406 -16.58 -4.46 -33.43
N ASP A 407 -17.62 -3.64 -33.21
CA ASP A 407 -17.85 -2.39 -33.95
C ASP A 407 -17.15 -1.18 -33.30
N VAL A 408 -16.48 -1.37 -32.16
CA VAL A 408 -15.72 -0.31 -31.49
C VAL A 408 -14.26 -0.41 -31.89
N ALA A 409 -13.67 0.69 -32.36
CA ALA A 409 -12.25 0.71 -32.70
C ALA A 409 -11.39 0.57 -31.43
N VAL A 410 -10.62 -0.51 -31.30
CA VAL A 410 -9.80 -0.77 -30.11
C VAL A 410 -8.32 -0.72 -30.46
N TRP A 411 -7.53 -0.03 -29.62
CA TRP A 411 -6.08 -0.18 -29.57
C TRP A 411 -5.62 -0.39 -28.12
N ALA A 412 -5.37 -1.65 -27.76
CA ALA A 412 -5.00 -2.01 -26.40
C ALA A 412 -3.47 -2.08 -26.21
N PHE A 413 -3.04 -1.86 -24.97
CA PHE A 413 -1.62 -1.84 -24.57
C PHE A 413 -1.37 -2.65 -23.30
N HIS A 414 -0.24 -3.36 -23.23
CA HIS A 414 0.16 -4.09 -22.02
C HIS A 414 1.67 -4.32 -21.93
N GLY A 415 2.23 -4.40 -20.72
CA GLY A 415 3.60 -4.87 -20.49
C GLY A 415 3.66 -6.39 -20.40
N GLU A 416 4.66 -7.02 -21.03
CA GLU A 416 4.83 -8.47 -21.06
C GLU A 416 5.00 -9.09 -19.66
N HIS A 417 5.66 -8.38 -18.74
CA HIS A 417 6.00 -8.84 -17.40
C HIS A 417 5.21 -8.12 -16.31
N ASP A 418 4.00 -7.64 -16.63
CA ASP A 418 3.10 -7.03 -15.65
C ASP A 418 2.75 -8.03 -14.54
N LYS A 419 3.19 -7.71 -13.31
CA LYS A 419 2.95 -8.51 -12.10
C LYS A 419 1.71 -8.07 -11.32
N ASN A 420 1.13 -6.92 -11.67
CA ASN A 420 -0.05 -6.37 -11.00
C ASN A 420 -1.32 -6.84 -11.71
N VAL A 421 -1.34 -6.75 -13.03
CA VAL A 421 -2.41 -7.23 -13.89
C VAL A 421 -1.82 -8.20 -14.90
N PRO A 422 -2.17 -9.50 -14.88
CA PRO A 422 -1.57 -10.44 -15.82
C PRO A 422 -1.86 -10.05 -17.28
N VAL A 423 -0.80 -10.00 -18.10
CA VAL A 423 -0.86 -9.69 -19.55
C VAL A 423 -1.90 -10.53 -20.31
N SER A 424 -2.20 -11.73 -19.81
CA SER A 424 -3.24 -12.61 -20.34
C SER A 424 -4.62 -11.93 -20.41
N GLY A 425 -4.93 -10.98 -19.52
CA GLY A 425 -6.21 -10.26 -19.53
C GLY A 425 -6.44 -9.49 -20.83
N SER A 426 -5.42 -8.84 -21.37
CA SER A 426 -5.52 -8.15 -22.67
C SER A 426 -5.41 -9.13 -23.85
N ARG A 427 -4.47 -10.08 -23.80
CA ARG A 427 -4.33 -11.10 -24.86
C ARG A 427 -5.63 -11.87 -25.11
N GLN A 428 -6.35 -12.24 -24.05
CA GLN A 428 -7.63 -12.97 -24.16
C GLN A 428 -8.73 -12.12 -24.79
N MET A 429 -8.85 -10.85 -24.41
CA MET A 429 -9.83 -9.92 -25.02
C MET A 429 -9.56 -9.70 -26.49
N ILE A 430 -8.30 -9.43 -26.87
CA ILE A 430 -7.89 -9.26 -28.27
C ILE A 430 -8.29 -10.47 -29.10
N LYS A 431 -7.87 -11.67 -28.67
CA LYS A 431 -8.19 -12.92 -29.36
C LYS A 431 -9.70 -13.17 -29.47
N ALA A 432 -10.47 -12.80 -28.44
CA ALA A 432 -11.91 -12.99 -28.43
C ALA A 432 -12.64 -12.02 -29.38
N ILE A 433 -12.19 -10.78 -29.48
CA ILE A 433 -12.72 -9.80 -30.45
C ILE A 433 -12.39 -10.25 -31.88
N GLU A 434 -11.14 -10.65 -32.15
CA GLU A 434 -10.73 -11.19 -33.46
C GLU A 434 -11.58 -12.41 -33.85
N LYS A 435 -11.80 -13.35 -32.92
CA LYS A 435 -12.65 -14.52 -33.14
C LYS A 435 -14.10 -14.15 -33.45
N ALA A 436 -14.59 -13.05 -32.89
CA ALA A 436 -15.94 -12.54 -33.14
C ALA A 436 -16.05 -11.71 -34.43
N GLY A 437 -14.94 -11.52 -35.17
CA GLY A 437 -14.91 -10.79 -36.45
C GLY A 437 -14.48 -9.33 -36.35
N GLY A 438 -14.10 -8.84 -35.16
CA GLY A 438 -13.55 -7.50 -34.99
C GLY A 438 -12.06 -7.41 -35.36
N HIS A 439 -11.55 -6.18 -35.45
CA HIS A 439 -10.16 -5.91 -35.86
C HIS A 439 -9.41 -5.02 -34.86
N PRO A 440 -9.21 -5.48 -33.61
CA PRO A 440 -8.54 -4.68 -32.60
C PRO A 440 -7.04 -4.56 -32.91
N LYS A 441 -6.44 -3.42 -32.56
CA LYS A 441 -4.99 -3.26 -32.50
C LYS A 441 -4.49 -3.64 -31.11
N TYR A 442 -3.31 -4.24 -31.05
CA TYR A 442 -2.66 -4.59 -29.80
C TYR A 442 -1.16 -4.27 -29.85
N THR A 443 -0.67 -3.62 -28.81
CA THR A 443 0.75 -3.37 -28.61
C THR A 443 1.18 -3.92 -27.26
N GLU A 444 2.06 -4.90 -27.29
CA GLU A 444 2.67 -5.47 -26.09
C GLU A 444 4.12 -4.99 -25.99
N PHE A 445 4.47 -4.36 -24.88
CA PHE A 445 5.84 -3.88 -24.65
C PHE A 445 6.69 -4.98 -24.02
N ALA A 446 7.67 -5.47 -24.79
CA ALA A 446 8.58 -6.52 -24.37
C ALA A 446 9.43 -6.08 -23.16
N ASN A 447 9.63 -7.00 -22.21
CA ASN A 447 10.35 -6.76 -20.94
C ASN A 447 9.76 -5.68 -20.01
N GLU A 448 8.63 -5.06 -20.34
CA GLU A 448 8.01 -4.03 -19.51
C GLU A 448 7.04 -4.63 -18.48
N GLY A 449 6.96 -4.00 -17.31
CA GLY A 449 6.02 -4.36 -16.24
C GLY A 449 4.69 -3.61 -16.33
N HIS A 450 4.10 -3.30 -15.17
CA HIS A 450 2.84 -2.55 -15.11
C HIS A 450 2.97 -1.10 -15.65
N ASN A 451 4.17 -0.53 -15.54
CA ASN A 451 4.40 0.91 -15.63
C ASN A 451 4.65 1.46 -17.03
N ILE A 452 3.73 1.25 -17.97
CA ILE A 452 3.90 1.56 -19.40
C ILE A 452 3.28 2.88 -19.88
N TRP A 453 2.79 3.74 -18.99
CA TRP A 453 2.07 4.98 -19.34
C TRP A 453 2.88 5.92 -20.23
N TYR A 454 4.18 6.03 -19.97
CA TYR A 454 5.07 6.85 -20.78
C TYR A 454 5.25 6.26 -22.19
N GLN A 455 5.42 4.95 -22.30
CA GLN A 455 5.56 4.24 -23.57
C GLN A 455 4.28 4.37 -24.41
N VAL A 456 3.11 4.26 -23.78
CA VAL A 456 1.82 4.51 -24.43
C VAL A 456 1.71 5.97 -24.89
N SER A 457 2.08 6.94 -24.06
CA SER A 457 1.93 8.36 -24.40
C SER A 457 2.77 8.80 -25.60
N ILE A 458 3.94 8.20 -25.79
CA ILE A 458 4.83 8.47 -26.92
C ILE A 458 4.61 7.52 -28.11
N THR A 459 3.61 6.63 -28.06
CA THR A 459 3.32 5.71 -29.16
C THR A 459 2.91 6.52 -30.40
N SER A 460 3.71 6.39 -31.45
CA SER A 460 3.52 7.15 -32.69
C SER A 460 2.15 6.88 -33.32
N GLY A 461 1.43 7.95 -33.67
CA GLY A 461 0.14 7.86 -34.34
C GLY A 461 -1.04 7.46 -33.45
N LEU A 462 -0.84 7.23 -32.14
CA LEU A 462 -1.92 6.79 -31.24
C LEU A 462 -3.07 7.80 -31.18
N TRP A 463 -2.74 9.07 -30.96
CA TRP A 463 -3.73 10.13 -30.81
C TRP A 463 -4.34 10.51 -32.14
N GLU A 464 -3.55 10.57 -33.22
CA GLU A 464 -4.06 10.74 -34.59
C GLU A 464 -5.05 9.62 -34.95
N TRP A 465 -4.73 8.37 -34.61
CA TRP A 465 -5.64 7.23 -34.80
C TRP A 465 -6.92 7.39 -33.99
N LEU A 466 -6.83 7.73 -32.70
CA LEU A 466 -8.00 7.85 -31.82
C LEU A 466 -8.98 8.92 -32.34
N PHE A 467 -8.47 10.11 -32.65
CA PHE A 467 -9.27 11.25 -33.07
C PHE A 467 -9.82 11.14 -34.50
N ALA A 468 -9.34 10.17 -35.28
CA ALA A 468 -9.91 9.80 -36.57
C ALA A 468 -11.14 8.88 -36.45
N GLN A 469 -11.39 8.26 -35.29
CA GLN A 469 -12.50 7.33 -35.13
C GLN A 469 -13.83 8.05 -34.96
N HIS A 470 -14.89 7.48 -35.53
CA HIS A 470 -16.28 7.89 -35.35
C HIS A 470 -17.20 6.66 -35.40
N GLN A 471 -18.35 6.73 -34.74
CA GLN A 471 -19.44 5.79 -34.96
C GLN A 471 -20.12 6.14 -36.29
N ASP A 472 -20.56 5.12 -37.02
CA ASP A 472 -21.27 5.27 -38.30
C ASP A 472 -22.63 5.98 -38.18
#